data_AF-A0A2S8EZ28-F1
#
_entry.id   AF-A0A2S8EZ28-F1
#
_cell.length_a   1.000
_cell.length_b   1.000
_cell.length_c   1.000
_cell.angle_alpha   90.00
_cell.angle_beta   90.00
_cell.angle_gamma   90.00
#
_symmetry.space_group_name_H-M   'P 1'
#
loop_
_entity.id
_entity.type
_entity.pdbx_description
1 polymer ?
#
loop_
_entity_poly.entity_id
_entity_poly.type
_entity_poly.pdbx_seq_one_letter_code
_entity_poly.pdbx_strand_id
1 'polypeptide(L)' 'MWTIILLILSNIFMTFAWYGHLKFKSSALWVVILASWGIAFFEYCLQVPANRWGHERFSAAQLKVMQE' A
#
# COMPACT_ATOMS: atom_id res chain seq x y z
N MET A 1 -6.60 -5.59 16.47
CA MET A 1 -6.80 -6.54 15.36
C MET A 1 -7.01 -5.81 14.03
N TRP A 2 -7.76 -4.71 13.98
CA TRP A 2 -7.97 -3.90 12.77
C TRP A 2 -6.68 -3.45 12.06
N THR A 3 -5.63 -3.08 12.79
CA THR A 3 -4.30 -2.74 12.22
C THR A 3 -3.79 -3.80 11.25
N ILE A 4 -3.81 -5.09 11.63
CA ILE A 4 -3.28 -6.17 10.79
C ILE A 4 -4.10 -6.30 9.50
N ILE A 5 -5.43 -6.28 9.63
CA ILE A 5 -6.34 -6.40 8.47
C ILE A 5 -6.11 -5.24 7.49
N LEU A 6 -6.02 -4.01 8.01
CA LEU A 6 -5.79 -2.82 7.19
C LEU A 6 -4.41 -2.83 6.53
N LEU A 7 -3.35 -3.27 7.23
CA LEU A 7 -2.01 -3.41 6.66
C LEU A 7 -1.98 -4.47 5.55
N ILE A 8 -2.64 -5.61 5.74
CA ILE A 8 -2.75 -6.65 4.71
C ILE A 8 -3.47 -6.10 3.47
N LEU A 9 -4.62 -5.44 3.67
CA LEU A 9 -5.37 -4.84 2.56
C LEU A 9 -4.54 -3.76 1.86
N SER A 10 -3.81 -2.92 2.60
CA SER A 10 -2.88 -1.93 2.06
C SER A 10 -1.82 -2.58 1.17
N ASN A 11 -1.14 -3.62 1.65
CA ASN A 11 -0.09 -4.30 0.91
C ASN A 11 -0.60 -4.94 -0.41
N ILE A 12 -1.85 -5.43 -0.42
CA ILE A 12 -2.49 -5.92 -1.66
C ILE A 12 -2.54 -4.83 -2.73
N PHE A 13 -2.96 -3.60 -2.40
CA PHE A 13 -2.97 -2.49 -3.35
C PHE A 13 -1.56 -2.15 -3.85
N MET A 14 -0.57 -2.12 -2.95
CA MET A 14 0.80 -1.85 -3.33
C MET A 14 1.34 -2.91 -4.30
N THR A 15 1.08 -4.18 -4.00
CA THR A 15 1.43 -5.32 -4.85
C THR A 15 0.79 -5.20 -6.25
N PHE A 16 -0.49 -4.81 -6.33
CA PHE A 16 -1.16 -4.56 -7.60
C PHE A 16 -0.55 -3.40 -8.39
N ALA A 17 -0.19 -2.29 -7.73
CA ALA A 17 0.48 -1.18 -8.39
C ALA A 17 1.83 -1.59 -8.99
N TRP A 18 2.61 -2.39 -8.24
CA TRP A 18 3.91 -2.88 -8.66
C TRP A 18 3.84 -3.85 -9.85
N TYR A 19 3.05 -4.93 -9.73
CA TYR A 19 2.92 -5.89 -10.83
C TYR A 19 2.18 -5.30 -12.04
N GLY A 20 1.22 -4.40 -11.80
CA GLY A 20 0.47 -3.72 -12.85
C GLY A 20 1.39 -2.95 -13.79
N HIS A 21 2.29 -2.12 -13.27
CA HIS A 21 3.17 -1.33 -14.12
C HIS A 21 4.14 -2.18 -14.96
N LEU A 22 4.58 -3.33 -14.43
CA LEU A 22 5.43 -4.28 -15.16
C LEU A 22 4.68 -5.06 -16.24
N LYS A 23 3.36 -5.23 -16.10
CA LYS A 23 2.50 -5.90 -17.09
C LYS A 23 2.26 -5.01 -18.32
N PHE A 24 2.20 -3.69 -18.15
CA PHE A 24 1.86 -2.72 -19.20
C PHE A 24 3.08 -2.02 -19.80
N LYS A 25 4.15 -2.76 -20.16
CA LYS A 25 5.41 -2.18 -20.67
C LYS A 25 5.26 -1.39 -21.98
N SER A 26 4.25 -1.72 -22.79
CA SER A 26 3.97 -1.05 -24.06
C SER A 26 3.15 0.23 -23.90
N SER A 27 2.65 0.53 -22.69
CA SER A 27 1.91 1.75 -22.41
C SER A 27 2.87 2.92 -22.16
N ALA A 28 2.43 4.14 -22.46
CA ALA A 28 3.23 5.33 -22.18
C ALA A 28 3.52 5.46 -20.68
N LEU A 29 4.78 5.76 -20.33
CA LEU A 29 5.25 5.79 -18.94
C LEU A 29 4.38 6.67 -18.04
N TRP A 30 3.96 7.85 -18.52
CA TRP A 30 3.14 8.77 -17.74
C TRP A 30 1.77 8.18 -17.37
N VAL A 31 1.16 7.37 -18.25
CA VAL A 31 -0.13 6.72 -17.98
C VAL A 31 0.04 5.71 -16.86
N VAL A 32 1.09 4.91 -16.94
CA VAL A 32 1.38 3.87 -15.95
C VAL A 32 1.72 4.49 -14.60
N ILE A 33 2.47 5.60 -14.57
CA ILE A 33 2.77 6.35 -13.35
C ILE A 33 1.47 6.87 -12.71
N LEU A 34 0.60 7.53 -13.47
CA LEU A 34 -0.67 8.06 -12.94
C LEU A 34 -1.60 6.95 -12.45
N ALA A 35 -1.68 5.82 -13.16
CA ALA A 35 -2.46 4.67 -12.73
C ALA A 35 -1.92 4.09 -11.41
N SER A 36 -0.60 3.90 -11.30
CA SER A 36 0.06 3.44 -10.08
C SER A 36 -0.16 4.40 -8.90
N TRP A 37 -0.11 5.71 -9.13
CA TRP A 37 -0.46 6.71 -8.12
C TRP A 37 -1.92 6.61 -7.67
N GLY A 38 -2.85 6.38 -8.61
CA GLY A 38 -4.25 6.14 -8.28
C GLY A 38 -4.45 4.92 -7.38
N ILE A 39 -3.70 3.84 -7.60
CA ILE A 39 -3.74 2.65 -6.73
C ILE A 39 -3.09 2.93 -5.37
N ALA A 40 -1.93 3.59 -5.36
CA ALA A 40 -1.22 3.97 -4.14
C ALA A 40 -2.05 4.90 -3.25
N PHE A 41 -2.96 5.70 -3.81
CA PHE A 41 -3.90 6.49 -3.02
C PHE A 41 -4.79 5.62 -2.11
N PHE A 42 -5.36 4.53 -2.65
CA PHE A 42 -6.20 3.62 -1.87
C PHE A 42 -5.41 2.84 -0.81
N GLU A 43 -4.17 2.45 -1.15
CA GLU A 43 -3.19 1.91 -0.19
C GLU A 43 -3.05 2.85 1.02
N TYR A 44 -2.80 4.14 0.75
CA TYR A 44 -2.61 5.15 1.80
C TYR A 44 -3.85 5.35 2.67
N CYS A 45 -5.05 5.31 2.07
CA CYS A 45 -6.31 5.39 2.82
C CYS A 45 -6.46 4.30 3.89
N LEU A 46 -5.82 3.14 3.70
CA LEU A 46 -5.83 2.02 4.65
C LEU A 46 -4.61 2.06 5.57
N GLN A 47 -3.44 2.39 5.02
CA GLN A 47 -2.17 2.42 5.74
C GLN A 47 -2.14 3.46 6.85
N VAL A 48 -2.63 4.67 6.58
CA VAL A 48 -2.61 5.78 7.54
C VAL A 48 -3.40 5.46 8.81
N PRO A 49 -4.68 5.02 8.75
CA PRO A 49 -5.40 4.63 9.96
C PRO A 49 -4.80 3.37 10.60
N ALA A 50 -4.31 2.41 9.83
CA ALA A 50 -3.66 1.22 10.37
C ALA A 50 -2.46 1.57 11.25
N ASN A 51 -1.57 2.43 10.74
CA ASN A 51 -0.38 2.86 11.44
C ASN A 51 -0.70 3.77 12.62
N ARG A 52 -1.65 4.71 12.47
CA ARG A 52 -2.06 5.59 13.57
C ARG A 52 -2.65 4.81 14.75
N TRP A 53 -3.58 3.90 14.50
CA TRP A 53 -4.18 3.07 15.56
C TRP A 53 -3.23 1.97 16.05
N GLY A 54 -2.38 1.46 15.16
CA GLY A 54 -1.38 0.44 15.50
C GLY A 54 -0.27 0.98 16.39
N HIS A 55 0.10 2.26 16.24
CA HIS A 55 1.23 2.84 16.95
C HIS A 55 1.02 2.96 18.47
N GLU A 56 -0.22 2.88 18.93
CA GLU A 56 -0.55 2.79 20.36
C GLU A 56 -0.08 1.47 21.00
N ARG A 57 0.13 0.43 20.18
CA ARG A 57 0.38 -0.96 20.63
C ARG A 57 1.69 -1.53 20.09
N PHE A 58 2.16 -1.04 18.95
CA PHE A 58 3.35 -1.52 18.25
C PHE A 58 4.30 -0.35 17.97
N SER A 59 5.61 -0.62 17.99
CA SER A 59 6.58 0.36 17.53
C SER A 59 6.43 0.60 16.03
N ALA A 60 6.89 1.76 15.55
CA ALA A 60 6.88 2.06 14.12
C ALA A 60 7.65 1.01 13.30
N ALA A 61 8.75 0.48 13.86
CA ALA A 61 9.52 -0.59 13.23
C ALA A 61 8.71 -1.89 13.11
N GLN A 62 7.97 -2.28 14.16
CA GLN A 62 7.11 -3.46 14.12
C GLN A 62 6.00 -3.33 13.08
N LEU A 63 5.34 -2.16 13.00
CA LEU A 63 4.32 -1.90 12.01
C LEU A 63 4.86 -1.98 10.58
N LYS A 64 6.07 -1.46 10.36
CA LYS A 64 6.75 -1.52 9.06
C LYS A 64 7.07 -2.96 8.66
N VAL A 65 7.60 -3.77 9.57
CA VAL A 65 7.84 -5.20 9.33
C VAL A 65 6.54 -5.96 9.07
N MET A 66 5.45 -5.62 9.78
CA MET A 66 4.14 -6.25 9.56
C MET A 66 3.48 -5.87 8.23
N GLN A 67 3.88 -4.75 7.64
CA GLN A 67 3.37 -4.26 6.37
C GLN A 67 4.04 -4.96 5.18
N GLU A 68 5.22 -5.56 5.36
CA GLU A 68 6.01 -6.24 4.32
C GLU A 68 5.73 -7.74 4.28
#